data_AF-A0AAW0RCQ6-F1
#
_entry.id   AF-A0AAW0RCQ6-F1
#
_cell.length_a   1.000
_cell.length_b   1.000
_cell.length_c   1.000
_cell.angle_alpha   90.00
_cell.angle_beta   90.00
_cell.angle_gamma   90.00
#
_symmetry.space_group_name_H-M   'P 1'
#
loop_
_entity.id
_entity.type
_entity.pdbx_description
1 polymer ?
#
loop_
_entity_poly.entity_id
_entity_poly.type
_entity_poly.pdbx_seq_one_letter_code
_entity_poly.pdbx_strand_id
1 'polypeptide(L)'
;MGAPSRPPANGFVAAARKVYNPVGFSKGYNFVLWFIFAGALFGFILARLQYLNFYGVYCNPNSRDGALPGECYYYTKFDRYKVGIILHLACILPAGLLAILQFTPYIRYKAIMAHRVGGWLAILLSVTGIAGALMIARRSFGGGIEAQTVTGVLAIVFLGSLLLAVINIKKLQIEEHRKWMLRAWFYAGCIITMRLILVITNTITASSGYQATMPCAKIDFILNSEEELLLSYPACAPFVNGTNLDQYTIIEANFNGKDAAQIAAAVNITAGMALWLAFIIHAVGVEIYIHLTPAEHSRLRAISYQRQLAAGKRNPGSAGLTADRLGDSDGLWTPREERAKGEGADISKDSLQTPSP
;
A
#
# COMPACT_ATOMS: atom_id res chain seq x y z
N MET A 1 1.92 3.55 29.97
CA MET A 1 0.53 3.88 29.58
C MET A 1 0.24 5.27 30.11
N GLY A 2 -0.35 6.16 29.32
CA GLY A 2 -1.24 7.12 29.97
C GLY A 2 -2.48 6.35 30.32
N ALA A 3 -2.85 6.27 31.60
CA ALA A 3 -4.21 5.87 31.96
C ALA A 3 -5.19 6.68 31.09
N PRO A 4 -6.37 6.12 30.70
CA PRO A 4 -7.37 6.93 30.03
C PRO A 4 -7.57 8.19 30.86
N SER A 5 -7.19 9.35 30.31
CA SER A 5 -7.12 10.61 31.05
C SER A 5 -8.50 11.12 31.47
N ARG A 6 -9.56 10.41 31.08
CA ARG A 6 -10.95 10.73 31.37
C ARG A 6 -11.74 9.45 31.69
N PRO A 7 -12.65 9.50 32.68
CA PRO A 7 -13.58 8.40 32.94
C PRO A 7 -14.39 8.03 31.69
N PRO A 8 -14.91 6.80 31.57
CA PRO A 8 -15.73 6.41 30.43
C PRO A 8 -17.00 7.28 30.40
N ALA A 9 -17.34 7.82 29.22
CA ALA A 9 -18.48 8.71 29.08
C ALA A 9 -19.83 7.99 29.32
N ASN A 10 -19.90 6.68 29.06
CA ASN A 10 -21.06 5.83 29.28
C ASN A 10 -20.67 4.34 29.36
N GLY A 11 -21.63 3.47 29.65
CA GLY A 11 -21.42 2.01 29.77
C GLY A 11 -20.91 1.35 28.47
N PHE A 12 -21.35 1.83 27.31
CA PHE A 12 -20.84 1.37 26.01
C PHE A 12 -19.34 1.67 25.85
N VAL A 13 -18.91 2.88 26.17
CA VAL A 13 -17.48 3.28 26.14
C VAL A 13 -16.67 2.45 27.14
N ALA A 14 -17.24 2.13 28.31
CA ALA A 14 -16.59 1.26 29.30
C ALA A 14 -16.39 -0.17 28.76
N ALA A 15 -17.40 -0.74 28.10
CA ALA A 15 -17.30 -2.05 27.46
C ALA A 15 -16.30 -2.04 26.28
N ALA A 16 -16.40 -1.04 25.38
CA ALA A 16 -15.51 -0.90 24.24
C ALA A 16 -14.03 -0.76 24.67
N ARG A 17 -13.76 -0.04 25.77
CA ARG A 17 -12.41 0.08 26.35
C ARG A 17 -11.79 -1.28 26.69
N LYS A 18 -12.58 -2.29 27.09
CA LYS A 18 -12.08 -3.64 27.37
C LYS A 18 -11.58 -4.35 26.11
N VAL A 19 -12.08 -3.98 24.94
CA VAL A 19 -11.70 -4.58 23.65
C VAL A 19 -10.45 -3.91 23.07
N TYR A 20 -10.39 -2.57 23.04
CA TYR A 20 -9.31 -1.87 22.33
C TYR A 20 -8.08 -1.52 23.18
N ASN A 21 -8.22 -1.40 24.51
CA ASN A 21 -7.08 -1.12 25.39
C ASN A 21 -6.02 -2.25 25.42
N PRO A 22 -6.38 -3.56 25.43
CA PRO A 22 -5.40 -4.65 25.36
C PRO A 22 -4.52 -4.59 24.10
N VAL A 23 -5.09 -4.14 22.98
CA VAL A 23 -4.38 -3.96 21.70
C VAL A 23 -3.56 -2.66 21.66
N GLY A 24 -3.62 -1.86 22.74
CA GLY A 24 -2.79 -0.67 22.95
C GLY A 24 -3.37 0.63 22.41
N PHE A 25 -4.64 0.65 21.98
CA PHE A 25 -5.32 1.88 21.57
C PHE A 25 -5.87 2.61 22.79
N SER A 26 -5.75 3.95 22.80
CA SER A 26 -6.34 4.81 23.84
C SER A 26 -7.63 5.48 23.39
N LYS A 27 -7.89 5.52 22.08
CA LYS A 27 -9.06 6.16 21.46
C LYS A 27 -9.77 5.15 20.56
N GLY A 28 -11.09 4.99 20.75
CA GLY A 28 -11.89 4.02 20.01
C GLY A 28 -11.86 4.20 18.49
N TYR A 29 -11.89 5.44 17.98
CA TYR A 29 -11.86 5.69 16.53
C TYR A 29 -10.57 5.18 15.87
N ASN A 30 -9.41 5.28 16.55
CA ASN A 30 -8.16 4.74 16.02
C ASN A 30 -8.21 3.21 15.94
N PHE A 31 -8.87 2.56 16.90
CA PHE A 31 -9.09 1.12 16.86
C PHE A 31 -10.04 0.72 15.73
N VAL A 32 -11.14 1.45 15.52
CA VAL A 32 -12.07 1.19 14.41
C VAL A 32 -11.37 1.34 13.06
N LEU A 33 -10.60 2.41 12.86
CA LEU A 33 -9.82 2.58 11.63
C LEU A 33 -8.81 1.45 11.44
N TRP A 34 -8.07 1.09 12.49
CA TRP A 34 -7.15 -0.04 12.43
C TRP A 34 -7.88 -1.34 12.10
N PHE A 35 -9.01 -1.62 12.73
CA PHE A 35 -9.80 -2.83 12.48
C PHE A 35 -10.27 -2.89 11.01
N ILE A 36 -10.76 -1.79 10.46
CA ILE A 36 -11.21 -1.73 9.06
C ILE A 36 -10.02 -1.95 8.11
N PHE A 37 -8.95 -1.15 8.22
CA PHE A 37 -7.85 -1.20 7.25
C PHE A 37 -6.93 -2.41 7.45
N ALA A 38 -6.51 -2.70 8.69
CA ALA A 38 -5.69 -3.85 8.99
C ALA A 38 -6.49 -5.16 8.87
N GLY A 39 -7.77 -5.16 9.23
CA GLY A 39 -8.65 -6.32 9.03
C GLY A 39 -8.91 -6.61 7.56
N ALA A 40 -9.17 -5.58 6.73
CA ALA A 40 -9.28 -5.75 5.28
C ALA A 40 -7.97 -6.29 4.68
N LEU A 41 -6.82 -5.76 5.09
CA LEU A 41 -5.51 -6.25 4.66
C LEU A 41 -5.28 -7.71 5.10
N PHE A 42 -5.64 -8.04 6.34
CA PHE A 42 -5.51 -9.40 6.87
C PHE A 42 -6.36 -10.39 6.09
N GLY A 43 -7.65 -10.08 5.89
CA GLY A 43 -8.56 -10.90 5.10
C GLY A 43 -8.10 -11.07 3.67
N PHE A 44 -7.62 -9.98 3.05
CA PHE A 44 -7.03 -10.04 1.71
C PHE A 44 -5.83 -10.98 1.64
N ILE A 45 -4.89 -10.89 2.59
CA ILE A 45 -3.71 -11.75 2.61
C ILE A 45 -4.12 -13.21 2.79
N LEU A 46 -4.99 -13.52 3.75
CA LEU A 46 -5.45 -14.89 3.98
C LEU A 46 -6.10 -15.49 2.72
N ALA A 47 -6.93 -14.71 2.02
CA ALA A 47 -7.55 -15.12 0.76
C ALA A 47 -6.57 -15.32 -0.42
N ARG A 48 -5.31 -14.88 -0.27
CA ARG A 48 -4.27 -14.89 -1.32
C ARG A 48 -3.07 -15.75 -0.96
N LEU A 49 -2.92 -16.21 0.28
CA LEU A 49 -1.83 -17.12 0.68
C LEU A 49 -1.82 -18.41 -0.13
N GLN A 50 -2.98 -18.92 -0.55
CA GLN A 50 -3.08 -20.10 -1.41
C GLN A 50 -2.37 -19.93 -2.77
N TYR A 51 -2.15 -18.69 -3.24
CA TYR A 51 -1.46 -18.43 -4.50
C TYR A 51 0.05 -18.65 -4.45
N LEU A 52 0.62 -18.88 -3.26
CA LEU A 52 2.00 -19.37 -3.14
C LEU A 52 2.14 -20.80 -3.68
N ASN A 53 1.06 -21.58 -3.70
CA ASN A 53 1.02 -22.85 -4.44
C ASN A 53 0.87 -22.56 -5.94
N PHE A 54 1.98 -22.25 -6.59
CA PHE A 54 2.00 -21.74 -7.95
C PHE A 54 1.36 -22.72 -8.96
N TYR A 55 1.76 -23.98 -8.95
CA TYR A 55 1.25 -24.99 -9.89
C TYR A 55 -0.03 -25.67 -9.42
N GLY A 56 -0.31 -25.71 -8.12
CA GLY A 56 -1.50 -26.39 -7.58
C GLY A 56 -2.74 -25.49 -7.53
N VAL A 57 -2.57 -24.16 -7.39
CA VAL A 57 -3.68 -23.20 -7.30
C VAL A 57 -3.51 -22.09 -8.32
N TYR A 58 -2.44 -21.29 -8.23
CA TYR A 58 -2.38 -20.01 -8.93
C TYR A 58 -2.43 -20.12 -10.46
N CYS A 59 -1.66 -21.05 -11.03
CA CYS A 59 -1.63 -21.38 -12.46
C CYS A 59 -2.04 -22.83 -12.72
N ASN A 60 -3.07 -23.30 -12.01
CA ASN A 60 -3.70 -24.58 -12.27
C ASN A 60 -4.98 -24.37 -13.11
N PRO A 61 -5.07 -24.91 -14.34
CA PRO A 61 -6.27 -24.78 -15.19
C PRO A 61 -7.54 -25.35 -14.55
N ASN A 62 -7.38 -26.33 -13.65
CA ASN A 62 -8.48 -27.04 -12.99
C ASN A 62 -8.87 -26.41 -11.63
N SER A 63 -8.18 -25.36 -11.20
CA SER A 63 -8.48 -24.68 -9.94
C SER A 63 -9.62 -23.68 -10.14
N ARG A 64 -10.51 -23.58 -9.14
CA ARG A 64 -11.59 -22.57 -9.12
C ARG A 64 -11.07 -21.16 -8.82
N ASP A 65 -9.90 -21.08 -8.18
CA ASP A 65 -9.21 -19.85 -7.84
C ASP A 65 -7.87 -19.79 -8.58
N GLY A 66 -7.47 -18.61 -9.05
CA GLY A 66 -6.18 -18.48 -9.73
C GLY A 66 -5.87 -17.08 -10.21
N ALA A 67 -4.88 -17.00 -11.10
CA ALA A 67 -4.59 -15.79 -11.85
C ALA A 67 -5.76 -15.41 -12.78
N LEU A 68 -5.75 -14.18 -13.30
CA LEU A 68 -6.73 -13.77 -14.31
C LEU A 68 -6.59 -14.67 -15.56
N PRO A 69 -7.68 -15.03 -16.26
CA PRO A 69 -7.56 -15.92 -17.41
C PRO A 69 -6.53 -15.44 -18.44
N GLY A 70 -5.66 -16.38 -18.82
CA GLY A 70 -4.54 -16.17 -19.73
C GLY A 70 -3.32 -15.46 -19.16
N GLU A 71 -3.30 -14.99 -17.91
CA GLU A 71 -2.04 -14.47 -17.31
C GLU A 71 -0.99 -15.58 -17.17
N CYS A 72 -1.43 -16.80 -16.86
CA CYS A 72 -0.55 -17.96 -16.71
C CYS A 72 0.14 -18.37 -18.01
N TYR A 73 -0.34 -17.94 -19.19
CA TYR A 73 0.42 -18.06 -20.44
C TYR A 73 1.81 -17.42 -20.27
N TYR A 74 1.87 -16.21 -19.71
CA TYR A 74 3.12 -15.51 -19.49
C TYR A 74 3.91 -16.07 -18.30
N TYR A 75 3.22 -16.38 -17.20
CA TYR A 75 3.88 -16.86 -15.97
C TYR A 75 4.43 -18.27 -16.08
N THR A 76 3.99 -19.08 -17.04
CA THR A 76 4.50 -20.45 -17.23
C THR A 76 5.49 -20.55 -18.38
N LYS A 77 5.33 -19.76 -19.45
CA LYS A 77 6.21 -19.83 -20.64
C LYS A 77 7.47 -18.96 -20.54
N PHE A 78 7.51 -17.95 -19.67
CA PHE A 78 8.64 -17.02 -19.58
C PHE A 78 9.16 -16.88 -18.15
N ASP A 79 10.43 -17.24 -17.95
CA ASP A 79 11.07 -17.26 -16.62
C ASP A 79 11.04 -15.91 -15.91
N ARG A 80 11.22 -14.80 -16.64
CA ARG A 80 11.13 -13.45 -16.07
C ARG A 80 9.79 -13.24 -15.36
N TYR A 81 8.68 -13.59 -16.01
CA TYR A 81 7.36 -13.34 -15.44
C TYR A 81 7.03 -14.33 -14.33
N LYS A 82 7.47 -15.58 -14.48
CA LYS A 82 7.39 -16.62 -13.44
C LYS A 82 8.09 -16.19 -12.15
N VAL A 83 9.37 -15.80 -12.25
CA VAL A 83 10.16 -15.33 -11.11
C VAL A 83 9.52 -14.08 -10.52
N GLY A 84 9.10 -13.15 -11.37
CA GLY A 84 8.49 -11.89 -10.92
C GLY A 84 7.23 -12.10 -10.08
N ILE A 85 6.29 -12.95 -10.51
CA ILE A 85 5.05 -13.17 -9.75
C ILE A 85 5.28 -13.96 -8.47
N ILE A 86 6.15 -14.98 -8.49
CA ILE A 86 6.51 -15.73 -7.28
C ILE A 86 7.18 -14.80 -6.27
N LEU A 87 8.15 -13.99 -6.71
CA LEU A 87 8.85 -13.02 -5.87
C LEU A 87 7.88 -11.99 -5.30
N HIS A 88 6.95 -11.48 -6.12
CA HIS A 88 5.94 -10.55 -5.67
C HIS A 88 5.08 -11.14 -4.55
N LEU A 89 4.46 -12.30 -4.79
CA LEU A 89 3.56 -12.95 -3.83
C LEU A 89 4.29 -13.40 -2.55
N ALA A 90 5.44 -14.06 -2.70
CA ALA A 90 6.23 -14.59 -1.59
C ALA A 90 6.78 -13.50 -0.67
N CYS A 91 6.89 -12.26 -1.16
CA CYS A 91 7.37 -11.15 -0.34
C CYS A 91 6.25 -10.22 0.14
N ILE A 92 5.28 -9.85 -0.71
CA ILE A 92 4.27 -8.84 -0.35
C ILE A 92 3.25 -9.37 0.67
N LEU A 93 2.89 -10.66 0.59
CA LEU A 93 1.95 -11.29 1.52
C LEU A 93 2.50 -11.32 2.95
N PRO A 94 3.71 -11.85 3.23
CA PRO A 94 4.28 -11.78 4.56
C PRO A 94 4.62 -10.35 4.99
N ALA A 95 5.05 -9.47 4.09
CA ALA A 95 5.25 -8.06 4.42
C ALA A 95 3.95 -7.41 4.94
N GLY A 96 2.81 -7.71 4.31
CA GLY A 96 1.50 -7.23 4.74
C GLY A 96 1.08 -7.75 6.11
N LEU A 97 1.37 -9.02 6.44
CA LEU A 97 1.15 -9.56 7.78
C LEU A 97 2.00 -8.83 8.81
N LEU A 98 3.29 -8.61 8.50
CA LEU A 98 4.17 -7.84 9.36
C LEU A 98 3.66 -6.40 9.52
N ALA A 99 3.12 -5.77 8.48
CA ALA A 99 2.56 -4.42 8.56
C ALA A 99 1.45 -4.30 9.59
N ILE A 100 0.52 -5.27 9.62
CA ILE A 100 -0.57 -5.32 10.61
C ILE A 100 0.02 -5.33 12.03
N LEU A 101 1.06 -6.14 12.26
CA LEU A 101 1.79 -6.17 13.53
C LEU A 101 2.50 -4.83 13.80
N GLN A 102 3.16 -4.22 12.79
CA GLN A 102 3.86 -2.94 12.94
C GLN A 102 2.92 -1.79 13.34
N PHE A 103 1.69 -1.77 12.83
CA PHE A 103 0.68 -0.76 13.17
C PHE A 103 -0.11 -1.08 14.44
N THR A 104 0.10 -2.24 15.05
CA THR A 104 -0.51 -2.62 16.33
C THR A 104 0.22 -1.92 17.48
N PRO A 105 -0.39 -0.94 18.18
CA PRO A 105 0.32 -0.11 19.15
C PRO A 105 0.95 -0.92 20.29
N TYR A 106 0.28 -1.99 20.75
CA TYR A 106 0.78 -2.89 21.79
C TYR A 106 2.21 -3.38 21.51
N ILE A 107 2.50 -3.79 20.27
CA ILE A 107 3.80 -4.35 19.89
C ILE A 107 4.90 -3.31 20.05
N ARG A 108 4.66 -2.07 19.63
CA ARG A 108 5.63 -0.99 19.80
C ARG A 108 5.89 -0.66 21.28
N TYR A 109 4.89 -0.77 22.15
CA TYR A 109 5.01 -0.41 23.56
C TYR A 109 5.61 -1.53 24.43
N LYS A 110 5.31 -2.78 24.13
CA LYS A 110 5.68 -3.95 24.95
C LYS A 110 6.77 -4.82 24.32
N ALA A 111 6.91 -4.80 23.01
CA ALA A 111 7.83 -5.64 22.25
C ALA A 111 8.60 -4.81 21.20
N ILE A 112 9.30 -3.76 21.64
CA ILE A 112 10.00 -2.83 20.73
C ILE A 112 11.05 -3.53 19.86
N MET A 113 11.69 -4.60 20.35
CA MET A 113 12.63 -5.39 19.55
C MET A 113 11.92 -6.13 18.41
N ALA A 114 10.73 -6.68 18.66
CA ALA A 114 9.92 -7.31 17.61
C ALA A 114 9.46 -6.28 16.56
N HIS A 115 9.09 -5.07 16.99
CA HIS A 115 8.79 -3.96 16.06
C HIS A 115 10.00 -3.61 15.18
N ARG A 116 11.20 -3.51 15.76
CA ARG A 116 12.42 -3.18 15.00
C ARG A 116 12.82 -4.28 14.01
N VAL A 117 12.92 -5.52 14.46
CA VAL A 117 13.33 -6.66 13.61
C VAL A 117 12.28 -6.91 12.52
N GLY A 118 11.00 -6.97 12.92
CA GLY A 118 9.89 -7.13 11.98
C GLY A 118 9.76 -5.96 11.00
N GLY A 119 10.10 -4.75 11.42
CA GLY A 119 10.10 -3.56 10.55
C GLY A 119 11.18 -3.64 9.46
N TRP A 120 12.39 -4.07 9.79
CA TRP A 120 13.45 -4.28 8.79
C TRP A 120 13.11 -5.43 7.84
N LEU A 121 12.56 -6.53 8.36
CA LEU A 121 12.11 -7.64 7.53
C LEU A 121 10.98 -7.20 6.59
N ALA A 122 10.00 -6.43 7.08
CA ALA A 122 8.92 -5.89 6.26
C ALA A 122 9.45 -4.98 5.14
N ILE A 123 10.42 -4.10 5.42
CA ILE A 123 11.05 -3.25 4.40
C ILE A 123 11.77 -4.09 3.34
N LEU A 124 12.58 -5.08 3.76
CA LEU A 124 13.29 -5.96 2.83
C LEU A 124 12.31 -6.68 1.90
N LEU A 125 11.29 -7.32 2.47
CA LEU A 125 10.25 -8.02 1.72
C LEU A 125 9.48 -7.05 0.80
N SER A 126 9.14 -5.85 1.28
CA SER A 126 8.47 -4.83 0.46
C SER A 126 9.31 -4.43 -0.76
N VAL A 127 10.61 -4.17 -0.60
CA VAL A 127 11.50 -3.81 -1.72
C VAL A 127 11.61 -4.96 -2.72
N THR A 128 11.84 -6.17 -2.23
CA THR A 128 11.93 -7.38 -3.07
C THR A 128 10.61 -7.67 -3.80
N GLY A 129 9.48 -7.51 -3.12
CA GLY A 129 8.15 -7.71 -3.70
C GLY A 129 7.80 -6.69 -4.78
N ILE A 130 8.28 -5.44 -4.66
CA ILE A 130 8.13 -4.43 -5.71
C ILE A 130 9.01 -4.75 -6.92
N ALA A 131 10.24 -5.24 -6.72
CA ALA A 131 11.05 -5.72 -7.84
C ALA A 131 10.30 -6.81 -8.64
N GLY A 132 9.68 -7.77 -7.93
CA GLY A 132 8.80 -8.78 -8.54
C GLY A 132 7.62 -8.16 -9.31
N ALA A 133 6.92 -7.18 -8.72
CA ALA A 133 5.81 -6.48 -9.37
C ALA A 133 6.23 -5.79 -10.67
N LEU A 134 7.38 -5.10 -10.67
CA LEU A 134 7.91 -4.42 -11.86
C LEU A 134 8.34 -5.40 -12.96
N MET A 135 8.77 -6.62 -12.60
CA MET A 135 9.09 -7.66 -13.58
C MET A 135 7.86 -8.12 -14.37
N ILE A 136 6.68 -8.13 -13.75
CA ILE A 136 5.42 -8.60 -14.34
C ILE A 136 4.50 -7.49 -14.87
N ALA A 137 4.75 -6.22 -14.52
CA ALA A 137 3.87 -5.09 -14.83
C ALA A 137 3.43 -5.00 -16.30
N ARG A 138 4.29 -5.40 -17.25
CA ARG A 138 3.96 -5.41 -18.70
C ARG A 138 2.91 -6.42 -19.11
N ARG A 139 2.55 -7.39 -18.26
CA ARG A 139 1.62 -8.50 -18.58
C ARG A 139 0.46 -8.60 -17.60
N SER A 140 0.65 -8.11 -16.38
CA SER A 140 -0.38 -8.11 -15.36
C SER A 140 -1.59 -7.26 -15.76
N PHE A 141 -2.79 -7.79 -15.58
CA PHE A 141 -4.06 -7.16 -15.98
C PHE A 141 -4.07 -6.71 -17.46
N GLY A 142 -3.49 -7.51 -18.34
CA GLY A 142 -3.44 -7.25 -19.78
C GLY A 142 -2.30 -6.33 -20.22
N GLY A 143 -1.57 -5.71 -19.28
CA GLY A 143 -0.37 -4.94 -19.59
C GLY A 143 -0.64 -3.62 -20.33
N GLY A 144 -1.86 -3.10 -20.26
CA GLY A 144 -2.18 -1.79 -20.84
C GLY A 144 -1.29 -0.69 -20.27
N ILE A 145 -1.00 0.33 -21.07
CA ILE A 145 -0.14 1.45 -20.65
C ILE A 145 -0.66 2.13 -19.38
N GLU A 146 -1.99 2.23 -19.22
CA GLU A 146 -2.62 2.77 -18.02
C GLU A 146 -2.32 1.94 -16.75
N ALA A 147 -2.32 0.61 -16.87
CA ALA A 147 -1.97 -0.27 -15.76
C ALA A 147 -0.47 -0.19 -15.44
N GLN A 148 0.38 -0.04 -16.47
CA GLN A 148 1.82 0.12 -16.29
C GLN A 148 2.18 1.46 -15.64
N THR A 149 1.55 2.57 -16.06
CA THR A 149 1.81 3.90 -15.52
C THR A 149 1.48 3.97 -14.04
N VAL A 150 0.28 3.51 -13.64
CA VAL A 150 -0.09 3.50 -12.22
C VAL A 150 0.76 2.54 -11.40
N THR A 151 1.15 1.38 -11.95
CA THR A 151 2.06 0.45 -11.26
C THR A 151 3.44 1.08 -11.05
N GLY A 152 3.96 1.79 -12.04
CA GLY A 152 5.21 2.55 -11.93
C GLY A 152 5.12 3.67 -10.90
N VAL A 153 4.04 4.44 -10.92
CA VAL A 153 3.78 5.50 -9.92
C VAL A 153 3.70 4.91 -8.52
N LEU A 154 2.91 3.84 -8.33
CA LEU A 154 2.80 3.12 -7.06
C LEU A 154 4.16 2.65 -6.55
N ALA A 155 5.00 2.06 -7.42
CA ALA A 155 6.34 1.64 -7.05
C ALA A 155 7.19 2.83 -6.58
N ILE A 156 7.17 3.96 -7.30
CA ILE A 156 7.93 5.16 -6.94
C ILE A 156 7.47 5.72 -5.60
N VAL A 157 6.16 5.96 -5.42
CA VAL A 157 5.65 6.58 -4.19
C VAL A 157 5.76 5.64 -2.99
N PHE A 158 5.62 4.34 -3.20
CA PHE A 158 5.78 3.33 -2.15
C PHE A 158 7.24 3.22 -1.70
N LEU A 159 8.17 3.00 -2.63
CA LEU A 159 9.61 2.91 -2.32
C LEU A 159 10.15 4.24 -1.78
N GLY A 160 9.71 5.37 -2.35
CA GLY A 160 10.02 6.71 -1.85
C GLY A 160 9.54 6.90 -0.41
N SER A 161 8.31 6.46 -0.10
CA SER A 161 7.79 6.51 1.27
C SER A 161 8.59 5.63 2.24
N LEU A 162 8.97 4.42 1.84
CA LEU A 162 9.82 3.55 2.66
C LEU A 162 11.21 4.16 2.90
N LEU A 163 11.83 4.72 1.85
CA LEU A 163 13.12 5.39 1.95
C LEU A 163 13.05 6.57 2.93
N LEU A 164 12.05 7.44 2.78
CA LEU A 164 11.86 8.59 3.67
C LEU A 164 11.54 8.15 5.09
N ALA A 165 10.76 7.07 5.28
CA ALA A 165 10.52 6.50 6.60
C ALA A 165 11.83 6.00 7.26
N VAL A 166 12.73 5.38 6.50
CA VAL A 166 14.03 4.90 6.98
C VAL A 166 14.97 6.07 7.31
N ILE A 167 15.04 7.08 6.44
CA ILE A 167 15.85 8.28 6.69
C ILE A 167 15.41 8.96 7.98
N ASN A 168 14.10 9.17 8.16
CA ASN A 168 13.56 9.86 9.33
C ASN A 168 13.77 9.07 10.63
N ILE A 169 13.57 7.74 10.63
CA ILE A 169 13.80 6.94 11.85
C ILE A 169 15.28 6.88 12.24
N LYS A 170 16.21 6.84 11.27
CA LYS A 170 17.66 6.93 11.52
C LYS A 170 18.06 8.30 12.08
N LYS A 171 17.30 9.35 11.75
CA LYS A 171 17.44 10.70 12.31
C LYS A 171 16.62 10.91 13.60
N LEU A 172 16.03 9.86 14.16
CA LEU A 172 15.21 9.89 15.38
C LEU A 172 13.94 10.77 15.26
N GLN A 173 13.43 10.99 14.04
CA GLN A 173 12.18 11.69 13.75
C GLN A 173 11.02 10.68 13.65
N ILE A 174 10.46 10.33 14.79
CA ILE A 174 9.44 9.28 14.93
C ILE A 174 8.11 9.71 14.31
N GLU A 175 7.76 10.99 14.42
CA GLU A 175 6.56 11.57 13.83
C GLU A 175 6.56 11.47 12.29
N GLU A 176 7.69 11.78 11.65
CA GLU A 176 7.82 11.70 10.20
C GLU A 176 7.94 10.24 9.74
N HIS A 177 8.69 9.40 10.46
CA HIS A 177 8.71 7.96 10.22
C HIS A 177 7.29 7.38 10.21
N ARG A 178 6.45 7.74 11.20
CA ARG A 178 5.05 7.30 11.25
C ARG A 178 4.27 7.73 10.02
N LYS A 179 4.36 9.01 9.62
CA LYS A 179 3.62 9.54 8.46
C LYS A 179 4.00 8.82 7.18
N TRP A 180 5.30 8.63 6.93
CA TRP A 180 5.78 7.95 5.73
C TRP A 180 5.45 6.46 5.71
N MET A 181 5.48 5.78 6.86
CA MET A 181 4.99 4.39 6.94
C MET A 181 3.49 4.28 6.67
N LEU A 182 2.68 5.22 7.17
CA LEU A 182 1.25 5.27 6.85
C LEU A 182 1.02 5.46 5.36
N ARG A 183 1.70 6.42 4.73
CA ARG A 183 1.63 6.64 3.27
C ARG A 183 1.94 5.36 2.50
N ALA A 184 3.08 4.73 2.79
CA ALA A 184 3.48 3.49 2.12
C ALA A 184 2.37 2.42 2.17
N TRP A 185 1.87 2.11 3.37
CA TRP A 185 0.92 1.00 3.51
C TRP A 185 -0.51 1.33 3.05
N PHE A 186 -0.91 2.60 3.06
CA PHE A 186 -2.16 3.02 2.41
C PHE A 186 -2.03 2.98 0.88
N TYR A 187 -0.91 3.42 0.31
CA TYR A 187 -0.67 3.29 -1.13
C TYR A 187 -0.69 1.82 -1.56
N ALA A 188 -0.06 0.92 -0.80
CA ALA A 188 -0.14 -0.53 -1.06
C ALA A 188 -1.56 -1.10 -0.89
N GLY A 189 -2.32 -0.56 0.07
CA GLY A 189 -3.72 -0.95 0.34
C GLY A 189 -4.69 -0.67 -0.81
N CYS A 190 -4.32 0.18 -1.78
CA CYS A 190 -5.17 0.49 -2.93
C CYS A 190 -5.53 -0.76 -3.76
N ILE A 191 -4.70 -1.81 -3.75
CA ILE A 191 -4.98 -3.07 -4.46
C ILE A 191 -6.27 -3.76 -3.97
N ILE A 192 -6.62 -3.57 -2.70
CA ILE A 192 -7.86 -4.13 -2.13
C ILE A 192 -9.06 -3.33 -2.68
N THR A 193 -8.97 -2.00 -2.65
CA THR A 193 -10.01 -1.11 -3.17
C THR A 193 -10.17 -1.23 -4.68
N MET A 194 -9.08 -1.37 -5.44
CA MET A 194 -9.09 -1.61 -6.88
C MET A 194 -9.96 -2.81 -7.22
N ARG A 195 -9.91 -3.90 -6.45
CA ARG A 195 -10.73 -5.09 -6.72
C ARG A 195 -12.22 -4.85 -6.55
N LEU A 196 -12.61 -4.03 -5.58
CA LEU A 196 -14.01 -3.62 -5.42
C LEU A 196 -14.47 -2.77 -6.60
N ILE A 197 -13.64 -1.81 -7.02
CA ILE A 197 -13.92 -0.97 -8.18
C ILE A 197 -14.01 -1.82 -9.45
N LEU A 198 -13.09 -2.77 -9.64
CA LEU A 198 -13.11 -3.72 -10.76
C LEU A 198 -14.43 -4.46 -10.85
N VAL A 199 -14.92 -5.05 -9.75
CA VAL A 199 -16.20 -5.78 -9.75
C VAL A 199 -17.35 -4.87 -10.17
N ILE A 200 -17.41 -3.65 -9.63
CA ILE A 200 -18.44 -2.66 -9.95
C ILE A 200 -18.38 -2.27 -11.43
N THR A 201 -17.21 -1.83 -11.90
CA THR A 201 -17.06 -1.36 -13.28
C THR A 201 -17.33 -2.47 -14.28
N ASN A 202 -16.78 -3.68 -14.08
CA ASN A 202 -17.01 -4.79 -15.00
C ASN A 202 -18.49 -5.18 -15.09
N THR A 203 -19.24 -5.08 -13.99
CA THR A 203 -20.70 -5.30 -13.99
C THR A 203 -21.43 -4.23 -14.80
N ILE A 204 -21.02 -2.96 -14.68
CA ILE A 204 -21.61 -1.84 -15.42
C ILE A 204 -21.30 -1.93 -16.92
N THR A 205 -20.06 -2.30 -17.28
CA THR A 205 -19.58 -2.27 -18.66
C THR A 205 -19.87 -3.54 -19.45
N ALA A 206 -20.38 -4.61 -18.82
CA ALA A 206 -20.54 -5.94 -19.42
C ALA A 206 -21.36 -5.96 -20.73
N SER A 207 -22.27 -5.02 -20.93
CA SER A 207 -23.13 -4.92 -22.13
C SER A 207 -22.94 -3.62 -22.91
N SER A 208 -21.83 -2.92 -22.69
CA SER A 208 -21.59 -1.58 -23.29
C SER A 208 -20.84 -1.62 -24.63
N GLY A 209 -20.57 -2.81 -25.19
CA GLY A 209 -19.89 -2.96 -26.49
C GLY A 209 -18.40 -2.61 -26.48
N TYR A 210 -17.76 -2.56 -25.30
CA TYR A 210 -16.31 -2.37 -25.22
C TYR A 210 -15.56 -3.56 -25.80
N GLN A 211 -14.40 -3.29 -26.39
CA GLN A 211 -13.56 -4.29 -27.02
C GLN A 211 -12.10 -4.11 -26.60
N ALA A 212 -11.36 -5.21 -26.61
CA ALA A 212 -9.92 -5.23 -26.37
C ALA A 212 -9.23 -6.09 -27.42
N THR A 213 -7.97 -5.80 -27.72
CA THR A 213 -7.14 -6.69 -28.53
C THR A 213 -6.40 -7.69 -27.65
N MET A 214 -6.25 -8.92 -28.13
CA MET A 214 -5.52 -9.97 -27.42
C MET A 214 -4.71 -10.83 -28.42
N PRO A 215 -3.47 -11.25 -28.05
CA PRO A 215 -2.72 -12.19 -28.88
C PRO A 215 -3.43 -13.54 -28.99
N CYS A 216 -3.49 -14.10 -30.20
CA CYS A 216 -4.10 -15.40 -30.45
C CYS A 216 -3.44 -16.52 -29.64
N ALA A 217 -2.11 -16.47 -29.45
CA ALA A 217 -1.38 -17.41 -28.60
C ALA A 217 -1.85 -17.42 -27.12
N LYS A 218 -2.35 -16.28 -26.62
CA LYS A 218 -2.91 -16.20 -25.26
C LYS A 218 -4.31 -16.82 -25.20
N ILE A 219 -5.11 -16.64 -26.25
CA ILE A 219 -6.47 -17.19 -26.34
C ILE A 219 -6.40 -18.71 -26.52
N ASP A 220 -5.51 -19.18 -27.38
CA ASP A 220 -5.18 -20.59 -27.56
C ASP A 220 -4.83 -21.26 -26.22
N PHE A 221 -4.00 -20.61 -25.40
CA PHE A 221 -3.69 -21.09 -24.06
C PHE A 221 -4.89 -21.10 -23.11
N ILE A 222 -5.85 -20.18 -23.27
CA ILE A 222 -7.07 -20.12 -22.44
C ILE A 222 -8.02 -21.25 -22.81
N LEU A 223 -8.30 -21.41 -24.11
CA LEU A 223 -9.28 -22.38 -24.62
C LEU A 223 -8.73 -23.80 -24.65
N ASN A 224 -7.41 -23.94 -24.89
CA ASN A 224 -6.73 -25.22 -25.04
C ASN A 224 -7.40 -26.13 -26.09
N SER A 225 -7.92 -25.51 -27.16
CA SER A 225 -8.63 -26.14 -28.27
C SER A 225 -8.54 -25.28 -29.53
N GLU A 226 -7.86 -25.80 -30.57
CA GLU A 226 -7.75 -25.11 -31.86
C GLU A 226 -9.10 -24.97 -32.57
N GLU A 227 -9.97 -25.96 -32.44
CA GLU A 227 -11.32 -25.95 -33.02
C GLU A 227 -12.15 -24.81 -32.40
N GLU A 228 -12.16 -24.71 -31.07
CA GLU A 228 -12.90 -23.66 -30.35
C GLU A 228 -12.32 -22.28 -30.63
N LEU A 229 -10.99 -22.18 -30.76
CA LEU A 229 -10.29 -20.95 -31.13
C LEU A 229 -10.74 -20.45 -32.51
N LEU A 230 -10.74 -21.31 -33.53
CA LEU A 230 -11.11 -20.89 -34.89
C LEU A 230 -12.61 -20.66 -35.05
N LEU A 231 -13.44 -21.37 -34.29
CA LEU A 231 -14.90 -21.15 -34.26
C LEU A 231 -15.25 -19.80 -33.63
N SER A 232 -14.63 -19.47 -32.49
CA SER A 232 -14.94 -18.24 -31.73
C SER A 232 -14.17 -17.03 -32.24
N TYR A 233 -12.94 -17.24 -32.74
CA TYR A 233 -12.00 -16.20 -33.15
C TYR A 233 -11.33 -16.54 -34.51
N PRO A 234 -12.06 -16.50 -35.63
CA PRO A 234 -11.54 -16.90 -36.94
C PRO A 234 -10.35 -16.05 -37.42
N ALA A 235 -10.20 -14.83 -36.90
CA ALA A 235 -9.03 -13.98 -37.15
C ALA A 235 -7.71 -14.56 -36.62
N CYS A 236 -7.75 -15.64 -35.82
CA CYS A 236 -6.58 -16.39 -35.36
C CYS A 236 -6.11 -17.49 -36.33
N ALA A 237 -6.76 -17.68 -37.48
CA ALA A 237 -6.31 -18.63 -38.50
C ALA A 237 -4.82 -18.47 -38.92
N PRO A 238 -4.27 -17.25 -39.09
CA PRO A 238 -2.85 -17.06 -39.38
C PRO A 238 -1.90 -17.53 -38.27
N PHE A 239 -2.37 -17.55 -37.02
CA PHE A 239 -1.59 -18.08 -35.89
C PHE A 239 -1.56 -19.61 -35.93
N VAL A 240 -2.73 -20.25 -36.12
CA VAL A 240 -2.85 -21.72 -36.15
C VAL A 240 -2.08 -22.33 -37.32
N ASN A 241 -2.15 -21.73 -38.51
CA ASN A 241 -1.44 -22.23 -39.69
C ASN A 241 0.06 -21.85 -39.73
N GLY A 242 0.56 -21.13 -38.71
CA GLY A 242 1.96 -20.75 -38.58
C GLY A 242 2.43 -19.59 -39.48
N THR A 243 1.54 -18.94 -40.24
CA THR A 243 1.91 -17.82 -41.12
C THR A 243 2.20 -16.52 -40.36
N ASN A 244 1.57 -16.31 -39.20
CA ASN A 244 1.83 -15.18 -38.30
C ASN A 244 1.66 -15.59 -36.84
N LEU A 245 2.77 -15.90 -36.15
CA LEU A 245 2.76 -16.29 -34.74
C LEU A 245 2.43 -15.12 -33.79
N ASP A 246 2.58 -13.87 -34.24
CA ASP A 246 2.28 -12.66 -33.49
C ASP A 246 0.87 -12.11 -33.80
N GLN A 247 -0.03 -12.94 -34.33
CA GLN A 247 -1.40 -12.54 -34.66
C GLN A 247 -2.18 -12.09 -33.42
N TYR A 248 -2.96 -11.01 -33.59
CA TYR A 248 -3.92 -10.50 -32.61
C TYR A 248 -5.34 -10.61 -33.15
N THR A 249 -6.30 -10.69 -32.24
CA THR A 249 -7.72 -10.55 -32.56
C THR A 249 -8.41 -9.58 -31.60
N ILE A 250 -9.58 -9.11 -32.00
CA ILE A 250 -10.46 -8.28 -31.19
C ILE A 250 -11.37 -9.21 -30.38
N ILE A 251 -11.53 -8.90 -29.10
CA ILE A 251 -12.37 -9.62 -28.16
C ILE A 251 -13.33 -8.63 -27.52
N GLU A 252 -14.60 -9.01 -27.44
CA GLU A 252 -15.60 -8.28 -26.67
C GLU A 252 -15.29 -8.36 -25.17
N ALA A 253 -15.28 -7.20 -24.52
CA ALA A 253 -15.04 -7.09 -23.09
C ALA A 253 -16.34 -7.33 -22.31
N ASN A 254 -16.67 -8.61 -22.09
CA ASN A 254 -17.89 -9.02 -21.40
C ASN A 254 -17.59 -9.87 -20.16
N PHE A 255 -17.82 -9.29 -18.97
CA PHE A 255 -17.59 -9.97 -17.69
C PHE A 255 -18.68 -11.00 -17.34
N ASN A 256 -19.86 -10.89 -17.95
CA ASN A 256 -20.95 -11.85 -17.80
C ASN A 256 -20.90 -12.94 -18.89
N GLY A 257 -19.93 -12.88 -19.79
CA GLY A 257 -19.69 -13.87 -20.83
C GLY A 257 -19.29 -15.22 -20.23
N LYS A 258 -19.54 -16.29 -20.99
CA LYS A 258 -19.06 -17.65 -20.64
C LYS A 258 -17.63 -17.90 -21.10
N ASP A 259 -17.13 -17.08 -22.01
CA ASP A 259 -15.79 -17.19 -22.55
C ASP A 259 -14.78 -16.50 -21.63
N ALA A 260 -13.80 -17.27 -21.16
CA ALA A 260 -12.72 -16.79 -20.30
C ALA A 260 -11.87 -15.68 -20.96
N ALA A 261 -11.77 -15.65 -22.29
CA ALA A 261 -11.08 -14.59 -23.02
C ALA A 261 -11.86 -13.26 -22.97
N GLN A 262 -13.20 -13.30 -23.01
CA GLN A 262 -14.06 -12.12 -22.81
C GLN A 262 -13.96 -11.56 -21.38
N ILE A 263 -13.96 -12.45 -20.37
CA ILE A 263 -13.77 -12.06 -18.96
C ILE A 263 -12.40 -11.41 -18.78
N ALA A 264 -11.35 -11.99 -19.36
CA ALA A 264 -10.02 -11.40 -19.33
C ALA A 264 -9.98 -10.04 -20.04
N ALA A 265 -10.62 -9.89 -21.19
CA ALA A 265 -10.71 -8.62 -21.90
C ALA A 265 -11.38 -7.53 -21.03
N ALA A 266 -12.50 -7.85 -20.38
CA ALA A 266 -13.23 -6.95 -19.49
C ALA A 266 -12.37 -6.43 -18.33
N VAL A 267 -11.66 -7.34 -17.66
CA VAL A 267 -10.76 -6.94 -16.56
C VAL A 267 -9.58 -6.12 -17.08
N ASN A 268 -9.00 -6.47 -18.23
CA ASN A 268 -7.83 -5.76 -18.76
C ASN A 268 -8.15 -4.28 -19.08
N ILE A 269 -9.31 -4.01 -19.68
CA ILE A 269 -9.68 -2.63 -20.05
C ILE A 269 -10.05 -1.77 -18.84
N THR A 270 -10.54 -2.39 -17.76
CA THR A 270 -10.99 -1.67 -16.55
C THR A 270 -9.89 -1.54 -15.48
N ALA A 271 -8.88 -2.40 -15.49
CA ALA A 271 -7.87 -2.49 -14.42
C ALA A 271 -7.05 -1.21 -14.23
N GLY A 272 -6.57 -0.58 -15.30
CA GLY A 272 -5.76 0.64 -15.20
C GLY A 272 -6.53 1.77 -14.50
N MET A 273 -7.76 2.02 -14.95
CA MET A 273 -8.65 3.02 -14.36
C MET A 273 -9.03 2.69 -12.91
N ALA A 274 -9.36 1.43 -12.62
CA ALA A 274 -9.70 1.00 -11.26
C ALA A 274 -8.54 1.20 -10.27
N LEU A 275 -7.31 0.92 -10.72
CA LEU A 275 -6.12 1.08 -9.91
C LEU A 275 -5.76 2.56 -9.70
N TRP A 276 -5.90 3.40 -10.72
CA TRP A 276 -5.74 4.86 -10.57
C TRP A 276 -6.72 5.46 -9.58
N LEU A 277 -8.01 5.12 -9.72
CA LEU A 277 -9.05 5.63 -8.82
C LEU A 277 -8.81 5.16 -7.38
N ALA A 278 -8.47 3.88 -7.19
CA ALA A 278 -8.10 3.36 -5.88
C ALA A 278 -6.90 4.09 -5.29
N PHE A 279 -5.84 4.30 -6.08
CA PHE A 279 -4.65 5.01 -5.62
C PHE A 279 -4.97 6.43 -5.15
N ILE A 280 -5.75 7.20 -5.93
CA ILE A 280 -6.14 8.58 -5.57
C ILE A 280 -6.94 8.60 -4.26
N ILE A 281 -7.91 7.69 -4.10
CA ILE A 281 -8.71 7.60 -2.86
C ILE A 281 -7.81 7.37 -1.64
N HIS A 282 -6.84 6.45 -1.74
CA HIS A 282 -5.91 6.17 -0.66
C HIS A 282 -4.91 7.30 -0.43
N ALA A 283 -4.45 7.95 -1.50
CA ALA A 283 -3.53 9.08 -1.42
C ALA A 283 -4.15 10.30 -0.73
N VAL A 284 -5.39 10.64 -1.07
CA VAL A 284 -6.13 11.72 -0.41
C VAL A 284 -6.51 11.31 1.02
N GLY A 285 -7.01 10.08 1.21
CA GLY A 285 -7.47 9.59 2.50
C GLY A 285 -6.39 9.55 3.58
N VAL A 286 -5.16 9.15 3.23
CA VAL A 286 -4.04 9.12 4.19
C VAL A 286 -3.61 10.52 4.62
N GLU A 287 -3.62 11.51 3.71
CA GLU A 287 -3.32 12.90 4.07
C GLU A 287 -4.39 13.47 5.01
N ILE A 288 -5.67 13.26 4.69
CA ILE A 288 -6.78 13.67 5.58
C ILE A 288 -6.57 13.05 6.98
N TYR A 289 -6.25 11.76 7.07
CA TYR A 289 -6.01 11.12 8.36
C TYR A 289 -4.81 11.72 9.12
N ILE A 290 -3.71 12.01 8.42
CA ILE A 290 -2.53 12.64 9.03
C ILE A 290 -2.87 14.04 9.56
N HIS A 291 -3.59 14.85 8.78
CA HIS A 291 -4.00 16.20 9.18
C HIS A 291 -5.04 16.23 10.31
N LEU A 292 -5.89 15.20 10.41
CA LEU A 292 -6.84 15.04 11.51
C LEU A 292 -6.23 14.44 12.80
N THR A 293 -4.92 14.18 12.84
CA THR A 293 -4.22 13.66 14.03
C THR A 293 -3.11 14.58 14.59
N PRO A 294 -3.35 15.90 14.74
CA PRO A 294 -2.30 16.88 15.11
C PRO A 294 -1.75 16.67 16.53
N ALA A 295 -2.57 16.20 17.46
CA ALA A 295 -2.14 15.91 18.83
C ALA A 295 -1.13 14.77 18.89
N GLU A 296 -1.32 13.72 18.07
CA GLU A 296 -0.38 12.60 17.99
C GLU A 296 0.92 13.03 17.32
N HIS A 297 0.84 13.86 16.27
CA HIS A 297 2.02 14.46 15.64
C HIS A 297 2.84 15.26 16.65
N SER A 298 2.21 16.18 17.38
CA SER A 298 2.88 17.03 18.38
C SER A 298 3.52 16.21 19.50
N ARG A 299 2.80 15.19 20.01
CA ARG A 299 3.31 14.27 21.04
C ARG A 299 4.56 13.53 20.57
N LEU A 300 4.54 12.99 19.35
CA LEU A 300 5.69 12.26 18.79
C LEU A 300 6.86 13.20 18.50
N ARG A 301 6.59 14.43 18.02
CA ARG A 301 7.63 15.43 17.76
C ARG A 301 8.38 15.84 19.02
N ALA A 302 7.69 15.99 20.15
CA ALA A 302 8.32 16.22 21.45
C ALA A 302 9.24 15.06 21.87
N ILE A 303 8.80 13.81 21.65
CA ILE A 303 9.62 12.61 21.93
C ILE A 303 10.86 12.57 21.02
N SER A 304 10.70 12.90 19.74
CA SER A 304 11.82 12.96 18.79
C SER A 304 12.86 13.99 19.20
N TYR A 305 12.44 15.18 19.60
CA TYR A 305 13.33 16.22 20.12
C TYR A 305 14.11 15.76 21.35
N GLN A 306 13.43 15.19 22.35
CA GLN A 306 14.06 14.63 23.54
C GLN A 306 15.12 13.56 23.18
N ARG A 307 14.81 12.67 22.23
CA ARG A 307 15.75 11.64 21.77
C ARG A 307 16.92 12.20 20.99
N GLN A 308 16.71 13.23 20.20
CA GLN A 308 17.77 13.89 19.43
C GLN A 308 18.72 14.67 20.36
N LEU A 309 18.20 15.33 21.39
CA LEU A 309 18.99 15.94 22.46
C LEU A 309 19.84 14.90 23.17
N ALA A 310 19.22 13.81 23.63
CA ALA A 310 19.93 12.72 24.32
C ALA A 310 21.00 12.05 23.45
N ALA A 311 20.83 12.07 22.12
CA ALA A 311 21.80 11.58 21.15
C ALA A 311 22.85 12.62 20.71
N GLY A 312 22.89 13.81 21.33
CA GLY A 312 23.86 14.86 21.01
C GLY A 312 23.75 15.43 19.60
N LYS A 313 22.55 15.43 18.99
CA LYS A 313 22.36 16.03 17.66
C LYS A 313 22.56 17.54 17.73
N ARG A 314 23.29 18.11 16.76
CA ARG A 314 23.57 19.56 16.67
C ARG A 314 22.29 20.42 16.66
N ASN A 315 21.27 19.98 15.92
CA ASN A 315 19.99 20.69 15.77
C ASN A 315 18.80 19.77 16.12
N PRO A 316 18.51 19.52 17.42
CA PRO A 316 17.35 18.75 17.84
C PRO A 316 16.05 19.43 17.42
N GLY A 317 15.03 18.66 17.04
CA GLY A 317 13.80 19.15 16.40
C GLY A 317 13.89 19.31 14.89
N SER A 318 15.11 19.54 14.37
CA SER A 318 15.40 19.92 12.98
C SER A 318 16.42 19.01 12.30
N ALA A 319 16.71 17.84 12.90
CA ALA A 319 17.84 17.01 12.48
C ALA A 319 17.62 16.29 11.13
N GLY A 320 16.41 16.29 10.56
CA GLY A 320 16.11 15.59 9.30
C GLY A 320 15.39 16.37 8.22
N LEU A 321 14.38 15.77 7.57
CA LEU A 321 13.73 16.36 6.39
C LEU A 321 12.57 17.25 6.84
N THR A 322 12.91 18.32 7.55
CA THR A 322 11.99 19.29 8.12
C THR A 322 12.05 20.61 7.35
N ALA A 323 10.95 21.36 7.35
CA ALA A 323 10.82 22.63 6.61
C ALA A 323 11.90 23.65 7.00
N ASP A 324 12.27 23.72 8.28
CA ASP A 324 13.40 24.52 8.81
C ASP A 324 14.72 24.25 8.09
N ARG A 325 15.00 22.99 7.73
CA ARG A 325 16.22 22.62 7.02
C ARG A 325 16.17 22.98 5.54
N LEU A 326 14.97 23.11 4.98
CA LEU A 326 14.74 23.57 3.61
C LEU A 326 14.64 25.11 3.53
N GLY A 327 14.77 25.82 4.66
CA GLY A 327 14.74 27.28 4.72
C GLY A 327 13.33 27.89 4.77
N ASP A 328 12.30 27.06 4.95
CA ASP A 328 10.89 27.46 4.91
C ASP A 328 10.26 27.60 6.32
N SER A 329 11.08 27.87 7.35
CA SER A 329 10.55 28.24 8.66
C SER A 329 11.52 29.08 9.49
N ASP A 330 10.96 30.02 10.24
CA ASP A 330 11.66 31.06 11.00
C ASP A 330 12.33 30.56 12.30
N GLY A 331 13.14 29.51 12.21
CA GLY A 331 14.00 29.04 13.29
C GLY A 331 13.91 27.56 13.62
N LEU A 332 14.80 27.12 14.52
CA LEU A 332 14.87 25.74 15.02
C LEU A 332 13.59 25.40 15.80
N TRP A 333 12.95 24.27 15.46
CA TRP A 333 11.77 23.84 16.19
C TRP A 333 12.13 23.40 17.61
N THR A 334 11.47 23.98 18.60
CA THR A 334 11.52 23.56 20.02
C THR A 334 10.12 23.27 20.56
N PRO A 335 9.98 22.37 21.56
CA PRO A 335 8.72 22.16 22.26
C PRO A 335 8.19 23.47 22.87
N ARG A 336 6.86 23.60 22.96
CA ARG A 336 6.20 24.80 23.51
C ARG A 336 6.69 25.15 24.92
N GLU A 337 6.94 24.15 25.76
CA GLU A 337 7.45 24.34 27.13
C GLU A 337 8.86 24.93 27.15
N GLU A 338 9.73 24.52 26.22
CA GLU A 338 11.08 25.08 26.09
C GLU A 338 11.04 26.50 25.52
N ARG A 339 10.13 26.77 24.58
CA ARG A 339 9.92 28.12 24.05
C ARG A 339 9.43 29.09 25.14
N ALA A 340 8.47 28.65 25.96
CA ALA A 340 7.95 29.44 27.08
C ALA A 340 9.02 29.72 28.15
N LYS A 341 9.96 28.78 28.39
CA LYS A 341 11.12 29.01 29.26
C LYS A 341 12.11 30.02 28.68
N GLY A 342 12.35 29.98 27.38
CA GLY A 342 13.21 30.93 26.67
C GLY A 342 12.63 32.35 26.68
N GLU A 343 11.35 32.50 26.34
CA GLU A 343 10.64 33.79 26.36
C GLU A 343 10.54 34.37 27.78
N GLY A 344 10.28 33.53 28.79
CA GLY A 344 10.28 33.97 30.20
C GLY A 344 11.65 34.41 30.72
N ALA A 345 12.74 33.84 30.18
CA ALA A 345 14.10 34.24 30.53
C ALA A 345 14.54 35.55 29.84
N ASP A 346 14.07 35.83 28.63
CA ASP A 346 14.31 37.12 27.95
C ASP A 346 13.51 38.26 28.59
N ILE A 347 12.24 38.03 28.95
CA ILE A 347 11.43 39.04 29.67
C ILE A 347 12.04 39.38 31.04
N SER A 348 12.65 38.39 31.71
CA SER A 348 13.38 38.59 32.98
C SER A 348 14.67 39.40 32.83
N LYS A 349 15.28 39.44 31.64
CA LYS A 349 16.51 40.20 31.39
C LYS A 349 16.20 41.65 31.01
N ASP A 350 15.13 41.87 30.25
CA ASP A 350 14.68 43.23 29.90
C ASP A 350 14.08 43.98 31.10
N SER A 351 13.54 43.28 32.10
CA SER A 351 13.05 43.91 33.34
C SER A 351 14.15 44.28 34.36
N LEU A 352 15.43 43.99 34.06
CA LEU A 352 16.59 44.33 34.90
C LEU A 352 17.38 45.56 34.41
N GLN A 353 16.94 46.23 33.34
CA GLN A 353 17.43 47.56 32.97
C GLN A 353 16.48 48.64 33.52
N THR A 354 16.59 48.91 34.83
CA THR A 354 16.09 50.18 35.38
C THR A 354 16.98 51.33 34.91
N PRO A 355 16.45 52.41 34.33
CA PRO A 355 17.24 53.60 34.05
C PRO A 355 17.66 54.20 35.40
N SER A 356 18.98 54.33 35.60
CA SER A 356 19.53 55.10 36.71
C SER A 356 19.41 56.60 36.39
N PRO A 357 19.17 57.46 37.41
CA PRO A 357 18.71 58.84 37.24
C PRO A 357 19.69 59.78 36.53
#